data_AF-A0A556R9F7-F1
#
_entry.id   AF-A0A556R9F7-F1
#
_cell.length_a   1.000
_cell.length_b   1.000
_cell.length_c   1.000
_cell.angle_alpha   90.00
_cell.angle_beta   90.00
_cell.angle_gamma   90.00
#
_symmetry.space_group_name_H-M   'P 1'
#
loop_
_entity.id
_entity.type
_entity.pdbx_description
1 polymer ?
#
loop_
_entity_poly.entity_id
_entity_poly.type
_entity_poly.pdbx_seq_one_letter_code
_entity_poly.pdbx_strand_id
1 'polypeptide(L)'
;MRRLIGQLLKFGIVGVIAFLIDIGIMNLLIMGPHLNNVLAGAISFLISLVFNYLASMRYVFKHREDMARWMEMTVFLVSSVIGLGINEVILWMGTAMLPPDAITTMHARYLLHANIAKITATVVVAIWNFLIRKWLLDAPAPGKPVNPRSVAHRLGAWSLRHQPFGWH
;
A
#
# COMPACT_ATOMS: atom_id res chain seq x y z
N MET A 1 4.14 14.04 22.83
CA MET A 1 4.40 14.26 21.38
C MET A 1 5.65 13.57 20.85
N ARG A 2 6.84 13.63 21.50
CA ARG A 2 8.08 12.96 21.02
C ARG A 2 7.96 11.43 20.79
N ARG A 3 7.17 10.70 21.59
CA ARG A 3 6.92 9.25 21.40
C ARG A 3 6.09 8.92 20.14
N LEU A 4 5.15 9.79 19.77
CA LEU A 4 4.28 9.60 18.59
C LEU A 4 5.02 9.90 17.29
N ILE A 5 5.81 10.98 17.26
CA ILE A 5 6.65 11.34 16.11
C ILE A 5 7.71 10.26 15.85
N GLY A 6 8.30 9.69 16.91
CA GLY A 6 9.22 8.56 16.78
C GLY A 6 8.57 7.26 16.28
N GLN A 7 7.28 7.04 16.55
CA GLN A 7 6.54 5.90 15.99
C GLN A 7 6.17 6.14 14.52
N LEU A 8 5.76 7.37 14.16
CA LEU A 8 5.48 7.74 12.79
C LEU A 8 6.72 7.66 11.90
N LEU A 9 7.88 8.09 12.40
CA LEU A 9 9.18 7.95 11.72
C LEU A 9 9.54 6.47 11.50
N LYS A 10 9.34 5.61 12.49
CA LYS A 10 9.58 4.16 12.35
C LYS A 10 8.65 3.54 11.32
N PHE A 11 7.38 3.93 11.29
CA PHE A 11 6.42 3.48 10.28
C PHE A 11 6.81 3.95 8.87
N GLY A 12 7.26 5.20 8.75
CA GLY A 12 7.79 5.74 7.49
C GLY A 12 9.02 4.99 6.99
N ILE A 13 9.98 4.69 7.88
CA ILE A 13 11.20 3.92 7.53
C ILE A 13 10.83 2.51 7.05
N VAL A 14 9.91 1.82 7.74
CA VAL A 14 9.43 0.49 7.32
C VAL A 14 8.79 0.56 5.93
N GLY A 15 7.98 1.58 5.67
CA GLY A 15 7.39 1.80 4.34
C GLY A 15 8.43 2.04 3.25
N VAL A 16 9.48 2.82 3.53
CA VAL A 16 10.59 3.02 2.58
C VAL A 16 11.33 1.71 2.30
N ILE A 17 11.59 0.90 3.33
CA ILE A 17 12.23 -0.41 3.15
C ILE A 17 11.34 -1.33 2.32
N ALA A 18 10.04 -1.37 2.59
CA ALA A 18 9.08 -2.14 1.80
C ALA A 18 9.07 -1.69 0.33
N PHE A 19 9.13 -0.39 0.08
CA PHE A 19 9.24 0.16 -1.27
C PHE A 19 10.53 -0.25 -1.99
N LEU A 20 11.67 -0.22 -1.29
CA LEU A 20 12.95 -0.69 -1.85
C LEU A 20 12.92 -2.18 -2.15
N ILE A 21 12.27 -2.98 -1.30
CA ILE A 21 12.03 -4.41 -1.54
C ILE A 21 11.17 -4.61 -2.78
N ASP A 22 10.11 -3.80 -2.97
CA ASP A 22 9.23 -3.88 -4.13
C ASP A 22 9.99 -3.64 -5.44
N ILE A 23 10.73 -2.53 -5.52
CA ILE A 23 11.56 -2.23 -6.70
C ILE A 23 12.64 -3.30 -6.90
N GLY A 24 13.30 -3.73 -5.83
CA GLY A 24 14.37 -4.74 -5.88
C GLY A 24 13.87 -6.07 -6.42
N ILE A 25 12.77 -6.58 -5.88
CA ILE A 25 12.17 -7.85 -6.32
C ILE A 25 11.68 -7.75 -7.76
N MET A 26 11.02 -6.65 -8.14
CA MET A 26 10.57 -6.47 -9.52
C MET A 26 11.74 -6.53 -10.51
N ASN A 27 12.84 -5.83 -10.21
CA ASN A 27 14.04 -5.86 -11.05
C ASN A 27 14.69 -7.24 -11.09
N LEU A 28 14.78 -7.95 -9.97
CA LEU A 28 15.32 -9.32 -9.93
C LEU A 28 14.47 -10.29 -10.77
N LEU A 29 13.15 -10.16 -10.72
CA LEU A 29 12.22 -10.97 -11.52
C LEU A 29 12.28 -10.64 -13.02
N ILE A 30 12.52 -9.38 -13.38
CA ILE A 30 12.69 -8.98 -14.78
C ILE A 30 14.08 -9.40 -15.31
N MET A 31 15.14 -9.27 -14.51
CA MET A 31 16.51 -9.57 -14.94
C MET A 31 16.84 -11.07 -14.96
N GLY A 32 16.32 -11.84 -14.01
CA GLY A 32 16.61 -13.27 -13.89
C GLY A 32 15.76 -14.10 -14.87
N PRO A 33 14.51 -14.41 -14.50
CA PRO A 33 13.62 -15.24 -15.32
C PRO A 33 12.95 -14.49 -16.48
N HIS A 34 13.24 -13.21 -16.71
CA HIS A 34 12.65 -12.42 -17.80
C HIS A 34 11.11 -12.35 -17.74
N LEU A 35 10.57 -12.25 -16.52
CA LEU A 35 9.14 -12.14 -16.29
C LEU A 35 8.59 -10.82 -16.87
N ASN A 36 7.36 -10.88 -17.38
CA ASN A 36 6.61 -9.68 -17.79
C ASN A 36 6.50 -8.71 -16.59
N ASN A 37 6.58 -7.40 -16.84
CA ASN A 37 6.60 -6.39 -15.80
C ASN A 37 5.32 -6.37 -14.96
N VAL A 38 4.18 -6.72 -15.55
CA VAL A 38 2.88 -6.88 -14.85
C VAL A 38 3.02 -8.00 -13.81
N LEU A 39 3.39 -9.21 -14.22
CA LEU A 39 3.53 -10.34 -13.31
C LEU A 39 4.64 -10.14 -12.26
N ALA A 40 5.78 -9.58 -12.68
CA ALA A 40 6.88 -9.23 -11.78
C ALA A 40 6.45 -8.16 -10.76
N GLY A 41 5.69 -7.16 -11.21
CA GLY A 41 5.16 -6.08 -10.38
C GLY A 41 4.12 -6.56 -9.37
N ALA A 42 3.26 -7.50 -9.76
CA ALA A 42 2.27 -8.10 -8.87
C ALA A 42 2.94 -8.88 -7.75
N ILE A 43 3.89 -9.75 -8.09
CA ILE A 43 4.63 -10.56 -7.12
C ILE A 43 5.44 -9.68 -6.18
N SER A 44 6.15 -8.67 -6.71
CA SER A 44 6.95 -7.75 -5.91
C SER A 44 6.09 -6.93 -4.95
N PHE A 45 4.93 -6.45 -5.42
CA PHE A 45 3.99 -5.68 -4.61
C PHE A 45 3.41 -6.53 -3.48
N LEU A 46 3.02 -7.79 -3.76
CA LEU A 46 2.49 -8.70 -2.75
C LEU A 46 3.54 -9.03 -1.67
N ILE A 47 4.79 -9.33 -2.08
CA ILE A 47 5.86 -9.61 -1.12
C ILE A 47 6.15 -8.36 -0.27
N SER A 48 6.23 -7.18 -0.89
CA SER A 48 6.40 -5.91 -0.21
C SER A 48 5.25 -5.63 0.77
N LEU A 49 4.01 -5.90 0.37
CA LEU A 49 2.83 -5.72 1.19
C LEU A 49 2.85 -6.62 2.43
N VAL A 50 3.20 -7.90 2.26
CA VAL A 50 3.35 -8.85 3.37
C VAL A 50 4.46 -8.41 4.32
N PHE A 51 5.61 -8.02 3.78
CA PHE A 51 6.71 -7.48 4.60
C PHE A 51 6.28 -6.24 5.37
N ASN A 52 5.63 -5.29 4.69
CA ASN A 52 5.16 -4.05 5.29
C ASN A 52 4.14 -4.33 6.42
N TYR A 53 3.24 -5.29 6.22
CA TYR A 53 2.29 -5.72 7.24
C TYR A 53 3.00 -6.37 8.45
N LEU A 54 3.88 -7.34 8.22
CA LEU A 54 4.62 -8.02 9.30
C LEU A 54 5.50 -7.05 10.09
N ALA A 55 6.19 -6.14 9.40
CA ALA A 55 7.04 -5.13 10.02
C ALA A 55 6.22 -4.10 10.79
N SER A 56 5.08 -3.66 10.24
CA SER A 56 4.13 -2.78 10.96
C SER A 56 3.59 -3.46 12.21
N MET A 57 3.23 -4.74 12.14
CA MET A 57 2.75 -5.52 13.27
C MET A 57 3.83 -5.70 14.36
N ARG A 58 5.08 -5.96 13.96
CA ARG A 58 6.18 -6.24 14.89
C ARG A 58 6.81 -4.97 15.51
N TYR A 59 6.85 -3.85 14.79
CA TYR A 59 7.53 -2.62 15.25
C TYR A 59 6.61 -1.53 15.78
N VAL A 60 5.34 -1.48 15.34
CA VAL A 60 4.44 -0.36 15.66
C VAL A 60 3.40 -0.71 16.72
N PHE A 61 3.03 -1.98 16.87
CA PHE A 61 2.09 -2.39 17.91
C PHE A 61 2.76 -2.54 19.28
N LYS A 62 2.83 -1.43 20.02
CA LYS A 62 2.53 -1.44 21.46
C LYS A 62 1.06 -1.04 21.61
N HIS A 63 0.28 -1.91 22.27
CA HIS A 63 -1.17 -1.80 22.50
C HIS A 63 -1.67 -0.35 22.68
N ARG A 64 -2.56 0.11 21.78
CA ARG A 64 -3.46 1.26 21.98
C ARG A 64 -4.90 0.80 21.72
N GLU A 65 -5.81 1.26 22.57
CA GLU A 65 -7.19 0.77 22.78
C GLU A 65 -8.28 1.71 22.21
N ASP A 66 -8.05 2.38 21.07
CA ASP A 66 -8.99 3.43 20.59
C ASP A 66 -9.69 3.15 19.24
N MET A 67 -9.51 1.98 18.63
CA MET A 67 -10.36 1.55 17.49
C MET A 67 -10.27 0.04 17.26
N ALA A 68 -11.34 -0.56 16.71
CA ALA A 68 -11.36 -2.00 16.46
C ALA A 68 -10.37 -2.36 15.32
N ARG A 69 -9.26 -3.01 15.70
CA ARG A 69 -8.11 -3.34 14.83
C ARG A 69 -8.48 -4.08 13.55
N TRP A 70 -9.53 -4.91 13.62
CA TRP A 70 -9.99 -5.68 12.47
C TRP A 70 -10.46 -4.79 11.31
N MET A 71 -11.13 -3.66 11.60
CA MET A 71 -11.64 -2.77 10.56
C MET A 71 -10.51 -1.97 9.90
N GLU A 72 -9.52 -1.49 10.66
CA GLU A 72 -8.35 -0.83 10.09
C GLU A 72 -7.59 -1.78 9.16
N MET A 73 -7.46 -3.05 9.58
CA MET A 73 -6.81 -4.09 8.79
C MET A 73 -7.60 -4.42 7.52
N THR A 74 -8.93 -4.54 7.59
CA THR A 74 -9.79 -4.75 6.43
C THR A 74 -9.72 -3.56 5.45
N VAL A 75 -9.79 -2.33 5.95
CA VAL A 75 -9.65 -1.12 5.11
C VAL A 75 -8.29 -1.09 4.42
N PHE A 76 -7.22 -1.43 5.14
CA PHE A 76 -5.87 -1.53 4.58
C PHE A 76 -5.74 -2.63 3.52
N LEU A 77 -6.32 -3.81 3.76
CA LEU A 77 -6.31 -4.92 2.80
C LEU A 77 -7.07 -4.56 1.53
N VAL A 78 -8.29 -4.05 1.65
CA VAL A 78 -9.11 -3.63 0.50
C VAL A 78 -8.43 -2.50 -0.27
N SER A 79 -7.87 -1.51 0.43
CA SER A 79 -7.13 -0.42 -0.24
C SER A 79 -5.90 -0.94 -0.98
N SER A 80 -5.21 -1.93 -0.41
CA SER A 80 -4.02 -2.54 -1.02
C SER A 80 -4.35 -3.36 -2.25
N VAL A 81 -5.50 -4.05 -2.29
CA VAL A 81 -5.97 -4.77 -3.50
C VAL A 81 -6.28 -3.79 -4.62
N ILE A 82 -6.93 -2.67 -4.33
CA ILE A 82 -7.19 -1.63 -5.34
C ILE A 82 -5.86 -0.99 -5.77
N GLY A 83 -4.96 -0.75 -4.83
CA GLY A 83 -3.60 -0.27 -5.10
C GLY A 83 -2.82 -1.20 -6.04
N LEU A 84 -2.94 -2.52 -5.84
CA LEU A 84 -2.38 -3.53 -6.75
C LEU A 84 -2.96 -3.35 -8.16
N GLY A 85 -4.28 -3.26 -8.31
CA GLY A 85 -4.91 -3.05 -9.62
C GLY A 85 -4.41 -1.78 -10.34
N ILE A 86 -4.27 -0.68 -9.61
CA ILE A 86 -3.68 0.57 -10.12
C ILE A 86 -2.21 0.35 -10.54
N ASN A 87 -1.44 -0.41 -9.73
CA ASN A 87 -0.05 -0.74 -10.02
C ASN A 87 0.08 -1.50 -11.34
N GLU A 88 -0.72 -2.55 -11.52
CA GLU A 88 -0.73 -3.39 -12.72
C GLU A 88 -1.09 -2.60 -13.97
N VAL A 89 -2.12 -1.75 -13.90
CA VAL A 89 -2.55 -0.92 -15.04
C VAL A 89 -1.45 0.05 -15.46
N ILE A 90 -0.77 0.69 -14.51
CA ILE A 90 0.31 1.64 -14.81
C ILE A 90 1.55 0.92 -15.35
N LEU A 91 1.90 -0.24 -14.79
CA LEU A 91 3.01 -1.05 -15.30
C LEU A 91 2.74 -1.51 -16.73
N TRP A 92 1.55 -2.03 -17.00
CA TRP A 92 1.14 -2.44 -18.34
C TRP A 92 1.23 -1.28 -19.33
N MET A 93 0.68 -0.10 -18.99
CA MET A 93 0.78 1.08 -19.84
C MET A 93 2.23 1.55 -20.05
N GLY A 94 3.08 1.43 -19.03
CA GLY A 94 4.48 1.83 -19.09
C GLY A 94 5.33 1.05 -20.08
N THR A 95 4.95 -0.19 -20.39
CA THR A 95 5.62 -1.03 -21.38
C THR A 95 4.76 -1.34 -22.61
N ALA A 96 3.52 -0.87 -22.68
CA ALA A 96 2.61 -1.15 -23.79
C ALA A 96 3.12 -0.65 -25.16
N MET A 97 3.98 0.38 -25.17
CA MET A 97 4.58 0.92 -26.40
C MET A 97 5.85 0.17 -26.82
N LEU A 98 6.37 -0.74 -26.00
CA LEU A 98 7.56 -1.53 -26.31
C LEU A 98 7.17 -2.81 -27.07
N PRO A 99 8.02 -3.27 -28.01
CA PRO A 99 7.85 -4.57 -28.65
C PRO A 99 7.75 -5.70 -27.60
N PRO A 100 6.96 -6.76 -27.84
CA PRO A 100 6.84 -7.89 -26.91
C PRO A 100 8.17 -8.59 -26.61
N ASP A 101 9.09 -8.56 -27.57
CA ASP A 101 10.45 -9.11 -27.47
C ASP A 101 11.45 -8.15 -26.78
N ALA A 102 11.04 -6.91 -26.47
CA ALA A 102 11.93 -5.92 -25.85
C ALA A 102 12.49 -6.36 -24.49
N ILE A 103 11.84 -7.32 -23.82
CA ILE A 103 12.32 -7.94 -22.58
C ILE A 103 13.71 -8.57 -22.78
N THR A 104 13.94 -9.19 -23.94
CA THR A 104 15.18 -9.90 -24.29
C THR A 104 16.05 -9.12 -25.26
N THR A 105 15.47 -8.42 -26.24
CA THR A 105 16.21 -7.69 -27.28
C THR A 105 16.66 -6.29 -26.83
N MET A 106 15.92 -5.65 -25.93
CA MET A 106 16.16 -4.28 -25.46
C MET A 106 16.12 -4.17 -23.93
N HIS A 107 16.80 -5.10 -23.26
CA HIS A 107 16.71 -5.29 -21.81
C HIS A 107 16.86 -4.00 -20.98
N ALA A 108 17.87 -3.18 -21.30
CA ALA A 108 18.12 -1.92 -20.58
C ALA A 108 16.99 -0.89 -20.75
N ARG A 109 16.38 -0.79 -21.95
CA ARG A 109 15.25 0.11 -22.19
C ARG A 109 14.00 -0.42 -21.49
N TYR A 110 13.74 -1.71 -21.59
CA TYR A 110 12.59 -2.33 -20.93
C TYR A 110 12.64 -2.13 -19.40
N LEU A 111 13.81 -2.33 -18.78
CA LEU A 111 14.03 -2.05 -17.36
C LEU A 111 13.78 -0.59 -17.01
N LEU A 112 14.28 0.36 -17.80
CA LEU A 112 14.07 1.79 -17.58
C LEU A 112 12.58 2.15 -17.59
N HIS A 113 11.85 1.71 -18.62
CA HIS A 113 10.42 1.95 -18.73
C HIS A 113 9.63 1.29 -17.59
N ALA A 114 9.96 0.04 -17.23
CA ALA A 114 9.32 -0.67 -16.13
C ALA A 114 9.57 0.01 -14.77
N ASN A 115 10.79 0.49 -14.50
CA ASN A 115 11.11 1.21 -13.26
C ASN A 115 10.44 2.57 -13.18
N ILE A 116 10.42 3.34 -14.28
CA ILE A 116 9.71 4.62 -14.34
C ILE A 116 8.22 4.38 -14.06
N ALA A 117 7.62 3.40 -14.74
CA ALA A 117 6.22 3.03 -14.53
C ALA A 117 5.97 2.59 -13.08
N LYS A 118 6.87 1.82 -12.47
CA LYS A 118 6.75 1.39 -11.07
C LYS A 118 6.80 2.55 -10.09
N ILE A 119 7.70 3.52 -10.31
CA ILE A 119 7.79 4.72 -9.47
C ILE A 119 6.50 5.55 -9.61
N THR A 120 6.05 5.79 -10.84
CA THR A 120 4.78 6.49 -11.09
C THR A 120 3.61 5.77 -10.44
N ALA A 121 3.54 4.45 -10.58
CA ALA A 121 2.52 3.62 -9.96
C ALA A 121 2.53 3.74 -8.44
N THR A 122 3.72 3.73 -7.83
CA THR A 122 3.86 3.88 -6.38
C THR A 122 3.34 5.23 -5.90
N VAL A 123 3.64 6.32 -6.61
CA VAL A 123 3.14 7.65 -6.28
C VAL A 123 1.62 7.70 -6.37
N VAL A 124 1.03 7.16 -7.45
CA VAL A 124 -0.43 7.13 -7.62
C VAL A 124 -1.10 6.27 -6.54
N VAL A 125 -0.54 5.09 -6.24
CA VAL A 125 -1.05 4.21 -5.18
C VAL A 125 -0.90 4.87 -3.80
N ALA A 126 0.18 5.62 -3.55
CA ALA A 126 0.33 6.38 -2.31
C ALA A 126 -0.74 7.47 -2.17
N ILE A 127 -1.05 8.20 -3.26
CA ILE A 127 -2.14 9.18 -3.29
C ILE A 127 -3.48 8.49 -3.03
N TRP A 128 -3.75 7.37 -3.70
CA TRP A 128 -4.96 6.56 -3.49
C TRP A 128 -5.11 6.13 -2.02
N ASN A 129 -4.05 5.55 -1.46
CA ASN A 129 -4.02 5.11 -0.07
C ASN A 129 -4.24 6.28 0.90
N PHE A 130 -3.69 7.47 0.60
CA PHE A 130 -3.93 8.66 1.39
C PHE A 130 -5.38 9.14 1.33
N LEU A 131 -5.97 9.21 0.12
CA LEU A 131 -7.36 9.63 -0.08
C LEU A 131 -8.34 8.69 0.63
N ILE A 132 -8.14 7.38 0.53
CA ILE A 132 -8.96 6.38 1.22
C ILE A 132 -8.84 6.52 2.73
N ARG A 133 -7.62 6.62 3.27
CA ARG A 133 -7.45 6.86 4.72
C ARG A 133 -8.13 8.14 5.17
N LYS A 134 -7.97 9.23 4.41
CA LYS A 134 -8.63 10.51 4.71
C LYS A 134 -10.15 10.39 4.64
N TRP A 135 -10.70 9.67 3.67
CA TRP A 135 -12.15 9.56 3.49
C TRP A 135 -12.80 8.60 4.50
N LEU A 136 -12.10 7.53 4.91
CA LEU A 136 -12.62 6.49 5.79
C LEU A 136 -12.26 6.67 7.27
N LEU A 137 -11.12 7.28 7.59
CA LEU A 137 -10.54 7.29 8.93
C LEU A 137 -10.34 8.68 9.54
N ASP A 138 -10.40 9.79 8.79
CA ASP A 138 -10.32 11.11 9.42
C ASP A 138 -11.57 11.34 10.30
N ALA A 139 -11.36 11.27 11.60
CA ALA A 139 -12.26 11.83 12.58
C ALA A 139 -12.20 13.37 12.50
N PRO A 140 -13.32 14.07 12.68
CA PRO A 140 -13.34 15.53 12.66
C PRO A 140 -12.43 16.09 13.77
N ALA A 141 -11.74 17.20 13.47
CA ALA A 141 -10.81 17.86 14.38
C ALA A 141 -11.45 18.14 15.76
N PRO A 142 -10.69 18.05 16.87
CA PRO A 142 -11.22 18.29 18.21
C PRO A 142 -11.91 19.66 18.28
N GLY A 143 -13.20 19.66 18.65
CA GLY A 143 -14.04 20.86 18.75
C GLY A 143 -14.95 21.14 17.55
N LYS A 144 -14.92 20.34 16.47
CA LYS A 144 -15.91 20.44 15.38
C LYS A 144 -17.00 19.37 15.52
N PRO A 145 -18.29 19.72 15.34
CA PRO A 145 -19.36 18.74 15.40
C PRO A 145 -19.16 17.67 14.33
N VAL A 146 -19.25 16.41 14.74
CA VAL A 146 -19.14 15.26 13.84
C VAL A 146 -20.32 15.29 12.89
N ASN A 147 -20.06 15.34 11.58
CA ASN A 147 -21.14 15.25 10.60
C ASN A 147 -21.74 13.82 10.67
N PRO A 148 -22.99 13.66 11.12
CA PRO A 148 -23.58 12.32 11.32
C PRO A 148 -23.78 11.55 10.00
N ARG A 149 -23.69 12.23 8.84
CA ARG A 149 -23.74 11.60 7.52
C ARG A 149 -22.36 11.18 6.99
N SER A 150 -21.26 11.44 7.71
CA SER A 150 -19.94 11.04 7.24
C SER A 150 -19.78 9.52 7.23
N VAL A 151 -19.15 9.01 6.17
CA VAL A 151 -18.87 7.58 6.01
C VAL A 151 -17.97 7.07 7.14
N ALA A 152 -16.97 7.85 7.55
CA ALA A 152 -16.11 7.56 8.69
C ALA A 152 -16.89 7.37 10.00
N HIS A 153 -17.88 8.24 10.29
CA HIS A 153 -18.70 8.13 11.51
C HIS A 153 -19.59 6.89 11.50
N ARG A 154 -20.21 6.58 10.36
CA ARG A 154 -21.07 5.39 10.21
C ARG A 154 -20.27 4.10 10.30
N LEU A 155 -19.09 4.05 9.69
CA LEU A 155 -18.19 2.90 9.76
C LEU A 155 -17.65 2.67 11.17
N GLY A 156 -17.20 3.75 11.85
CA GLY A 156 -16.76 3.67 13.24
C GLY A 156 -17.86 3.13 14.16
N ALA A 157 -19.06 3.69 14.06
CA ALA A 157 -20.20 3.26 14.87
C ALA A 157 -20.72 1.85 14.54
N TRP A 158 -20.52 1.37 13.31
CA TRP A 158 -20.86 0.00 12.91
C TRP A 158 -19.83 -1.01 13.40
N SER A 159 -18.54 -0.67 13.31
CA SER A 159 -17.42 -1.53 13.72
C SER A 159 -17.39 -1.81 15.23
N LEU A 160 -17.67 -0.79 16.06
CA LEU A 160 -17.81 -0.98 17.51
C LEU A 160 -19.01 -1.86 17.87
N ARG A 161 -20.06 -1.89 17.02
CA ARG A 161 -21.25 -2.72 17.22
C ARG A 161 -21.09 -4.16 16.72
N HIS A 162 -20.18 -4.42 15.79
CA HIS A 162 -19.97 -5.72 15.15
C HIS A 162 -18.55 -6.25 15.38
N GLN A 163 -18.06 -6.17 16.62
CA GLN A 163 -16.76 -6.77 16.95
C GLN A 163 -16.86 -8.32 16.86
N PRO A 164 -16.03 -8.97 16.02
CA PRO A 164 -15.98 -10.43 15.98
C PRO A 164 -15.40 -10.98 17.29
N PHE A 165 -15.89 -12.15 17.69
CA PHE A 165 -15.53 -12.81 18.95
C PHE A 165 -14.00 -13.00 19.06
N GLY A 166 -13.39 -12.52 20.15
CA GLY A 166 -11.94 -12.64 20.41
C GLY A 166 -11.09 -11.39 20.11
N TRP A 167 -11.68 -10.27 19.71
CA TRP A 167 -10.99 -8.99 19.49
C TRP A 167 -11.26 -7.95 20.60
N HIS A 168 -11.15 -8.38 21.87
CA HIS A 168 -11.21 -7.52 23.07
C HIS A 168 -9.87 -6.85 23.36
#